data_AF-A0A1Q8SV62-F1
#
_entry.id   AF-A0A1Q8SV62-F1
#
_cell.length_a   1.000
_cell.length_b   1.000
_cell.length_c   1.000
_cell.angle_alpha   90.00
_cell.angle_beta   90.00
_cell.angle_gamma   90.00
#
_symmetry.space_group_name_H-M   'P 1'
#
loop_
_entity.id
_entity.type
_entity.pdbx_description
1 polymer ?
#
loop_
_entity_poly.entity_id
_entity_poly.type
_entity_poly.pdbx_seq_one_letter_code
_entity_poly.pdbx_strand_id
1 'polypeptide(L)'
;MSQFPEIDKLNGAARAARAARAARAARDKCDKCEAKLRETLPPSTRLNIQSGPDWVGLYELQNYQRFSFGQVALRNVDTGVERRVGYGQVRVAEE
;
A
#
# COMPACT_ATOMS: atom_id res chain seq x y z
N MET A 1 6.39 -12.95 -4.61
CA MET A 1 4.94 -12.74 -4.84
C MET A 1 4.35 -12.26 -3.54
N SER A 2 3.48 -11.23 -3.54
CA SER A 2 2.89 -10.75 -2.28
C SER A 2 1.73 -11.66 -1.83
N GLN A 3 1.31 -11.50 -0.58
CA GLN A 3 0.14 -12.17 -0.01
C GLN A 3 -1.19 -11.72 -0.67
N PHE A 4 -1.17 -10.68 -1.50
CA PHE A 4 -2.34 -10.07 -2.12
C PHE A 4 -2.29 -10.19 -3.65
N PRO A 5 -2.60 -11.37 -4.20
CA PRO A 5 -2.45 -11.64 -5.63
C PRO A 5 -3.37 -10.76 -6.51
N GLU A 6 -4.52 -10.34 -5.99
CA GLU A 6 -5.41 -9.41 -6.70
C GLU A 6 -4.83 -7.99 -6.79
N ILE A 7 -4.17 -7.52 -5.73
CA ILE A 7 -3.53 -6.19 -5.71
C ILE A 7 -2.32 -6.18 -6.63
N ASP A 8 -1.56 -7.28 -6.69
CA ASP A 8 -0.42 -7.41 -7.59
C ASP A 8 -0.82 -7.34 -9.06
N LYS A 9 -1.92 -8.01 -9.45
CA LYS A 9 -2.47 -7.91 -10.82
C LYS A 9 -2.89 -6.48 -11.16
N LEU A 10 -3.57 -5.81 -10.23
CA LEU A 10 -4.04 -4.44 -10.40
C LEU A 10 -2.88 -3.43 -10.48
N ASN A 11 -1.87 -3.58 -9.64
CA ASN A 11 -0.69 -2.71 -9.65
C ASN A 11 0.16 -2.90 -10.91
N GLY A 12 0.31 -4.14 -11.39
CA GLY A 12 0.96 -4.43 -12.68
C GLY A 12 0.25 -3.73 -13.84
N ALA A 13 -1.08 -3.81 -13.88
CA ALA A 13 -1.89 -3.13 -14.89
C ALA A 13 -1.82 -1.60 -14.79
N ALA A 14 -1.75 -1.04 -13.58
CA ALA A 14 -1.61 0.40 -13.34
C ALA A 14 -0.23 0.92 -13.78
N ARG A 15 0.86 0.21 -13.48
CA ARG A 15 2.22 0.56 -13.93
C ARG A 15 2.33 0.50 -15.45
N ALA A 16 1.81 -0.55 -16.08
CA ALA A 16 1.79 -0.68 -17.54
C ALA A 16 0.99 0.45 -18.20
N ALA A 17 -0.16 0.82 -17.63
CA ALA A 17 -0.99 1.92 -18.13
C ALA A 17 -0.35 3.31 -17.95
N ARG A 18 0.50 3.51 -16.93
CA ARG A 18 1.24 4.76 -16.72
C ARG A 18 2.42 4.92 -17.68
N ALA A 19 3.02 3.81 -18.13
CA ALA A 19 4.12 3.81 -19.11
C ALA A 19 3.65 4.15 -20.53
N ALA A 20 2.39 3.83 -20.87
CA ALA A 20 1.74 4.26 -22.11
C ALA A 20 0.99 5.59 -21.89
N ARG A 21 1.02 6.55 -22.82
CA ARG A 21 0.40 7.90 -22.73
C ARG A 21 -1.15 7.92 -22.63
N ALA A 22 -1.80 6.95 -21.99
CA ALA A 22 -3.25 6.87 -21.82
C ALA A 22 -3.69 7.40 -20.44
N ALA A 23 -3.57 8.71 -20.23
CA ALA A 23 -3.79 9.37 -18.93
C ALA A 23 -5.19 9.16 -18.31
N ARG A 24 -6.21 8.81 -19.09
CA ARG A 24 -7.59 8.58 -18.60
C ARG A 24 -7.82 7.14 -18.13
N ALA A 25 -7.44 6.15 -18.94
CA ALA A 25 -7.56 4.73 -18.56
C ALA A 25 -6.60 4.33 -17.42
N ALA A 26 -5.44 5.01 -17.32
CA ALA A 26 -4.53 4.83 -16.20
C ALA A 26 -5.14 5.34 -14.89
N ARG A 27 -5.83 6.50 -14.91
CA ARG A 27 -6.55 7.03 -13.73
C ARG A 27 -7.62 6.07 -13.25
N ASP A 28 -8.50 5.59 -14.12
CA ASP A 28 -9.58 4.68 -13.71
C ASP A 28 -9.06 3.38 -13.08
N LYS A 29 -7.93 2.85 -13.57
CA LYS A 29 -7.29 1.66 -12.98
C LYS A 29 -6.64 1.98 -11.63
N CYS A 30 -5.98 3.12 -11.53
CA CYS A 30 -5.40 3.60 -10.28
C CYS A 30 -6.47 3.86 -9.21
N ASP A 31 -7.59 4.48 -9.58
CA ASP A 31 -8.71 4.77 -8.69
C ASP A 31 -9.36 3.46 -8.19
N LYS A 32 -9.48 2.46 -9.05
CA LYS A 32 -9.93 1.10 -8.65
C LYS A 32 -8.94 0.40 -7.72
N CYS A 33 -7.64 0.54 -7.95
CA CYS A 33 -6.63 0.03 -7.02
C CYS A 33 -6.76 0.70 -5.65
N GLU A 34 -6.88 2.03 -5.64
CA GLU A 34 -6.97 2.82 -4.42
C GLU A 34 -8.24 2.48 -3.62
N ALA A 35 -9.39 2.33 -4.29
CA ALA A 35 -10.63 1.90 -3.66
C ALA A 35 -10.49 0.53 -3.00
N LYS A 36 -10.01 -0.48 -3.74
CA LYS A 36 -9.86 -1.84 -3.22
C LYS A 36 -8.81 -1.94 -2.11
N LEU A 37 -7.75 -1.16 -2.20
CA LEU A 37 -6.70 -1.10 -1.19
C LEU A 37 -7.20 -0.42 0.09
N ARG A 38 -8.02 0.64 -0.01
CA ARG A 38 -8.72 1.26 1.14
C ARG A 38 -9.75 0.34 1.79
N GLU A 39 -10.47 -0.46 1.00
CA GLU A 39 -11.42 -1.46 1.51
C GLU A 39 -10.71 -2.60 2.25
N THR A 40 -9.59 -3.07 1.70
CA THR A 40 -8.85 -4.22 2.27
C THR A 40 -8.00 -3.81 3.47
N LEU A 41 -7.44 -2.60 3.44
CA LEU A 41 -6.57 -2.04 4.47
C LEU A 41 -7.09 -0.66 4.87
N PRO A 42 -8.12 -0.58 5.72
CA PRO A 42 -8.63 0.70 6.18
C PRO A 42 -7.56 1.45 7.00
N PRO A 43 -7.59 2.79 7.02
CA PRO A 43 -6.77 3.56 7.96
C PRO A 43 -6.95 3.05 9.39
N SER A 44 -5.90 3.17 10.20
CA SER A 44 -5.81 2.59 11.55
C SER A 44 -5.65 1.06 11.62
N THR A 45 -5.51 0.38 10.49
CA THR A 45 -5.11 -1.05 10.50
C THR A 45 -3.68 -1.20 11.04
N ARG A 46 -3.48 -2.20 11.90
CA ARG A 46 -2.17 -2.58 12.42
C ARG A 46 -1.46 -3.53 11.46
N LEU A 47 -0.26 -3.15 11.06
CA LEU A 47 0.56 -3.79 10.04
C LEU A 47 1.98 -4.01 10.55
N ASN A 48 2.59 -5.10 10.11
CA ASN A 48 4.01 -5.35 10.26
C ASN A 48 4.69 -5.18 8.90
N ILE A 49 5.90 -4.62 8.88
CA ILE A 49 6.68 -4.51 7.65
C ILE A 49 7.54 -5.78 7.52
N GLN A 50 7.47 -6.44 6.36
CA GLN A 50 8.01 -7.78 6.14
C GLN A 50 9.54 -7.84 6.00
N SER A 51 10.22 -6.75 5.60
CA SER A 51 11.63 -6.86 5.19
C SER A 51 12.46 -5.58 5.38
N GLY A 52 13.18 -5.48 6.49
CA GLY A 52 14.23 -4.47 6.68
C GLY A 52 14.85 -4.56 8.07
N PRO A 53 16.16 -4.35 8.23
CA PRO A 53 16.84 -4.50 9.53
C PRO A 53 16.34 -3.51 10.59
N ASP A 54 15.80 -2.36 10.17
CA ASP A 54 15.29 -1.32 11.08
C ASP A 54 13.78 -1.44 11.36
N TRP A 55 13.11 -2.47 10.81
CA TRP A 55 11.65 -2.51 10.69
C TRP A 55 11.08 -3.51 11.68
N VAL A 56 11.25 -3.18 12.96
CA VAL A 56 10.78 -4.01 14.07
C VAL A 56 9.69 -3.24 14.81
N GLY A 57 8.55 -3.89 15.02
CA GLY A 57 7.43 -3.35 15.78
C GLY A 57 6.15 -3.19 14.96
N LEU A 58 5.11 -2.78 15.66
CA LEU A 58 3.77 -2.64 15.12
C LEU A 58 3.62 -1.25 14.48
N TYR A 59 3.04 -1.21 13.29
CA TYR A 59 2.79 0.04 12.59
C TYR A 59 1.30 0.22 12.34
N GLU A 60 0.81 1.42 12.53
CA GLU A 60 -0.55 1.82 12.21
C GLU A 60 -0.58 2.50 10.84
N LEU A 61 -1.48 2.03 9.98
CA LEU A 61 -1.72 2.63 8.67
C LEU A 61 -2.32 4.03 8.82
N GLN A 62 -1.63 5.02 8.26
CA GLN A 62 -2.10 6.39 8.16
C GLN A 62 -2.96 6.59 6.91
N ASN A 63 -3.54 7.78 6.77
CA ASN A 63 -4.37 8.13 5.62
C ASN A 63 -3.60 7.95 4.29
N TYR A 64 -4.29 7.38 3.30
CA TYR A 64 -3.76 7.22 1.96
C TYR A 64 -3.49 8.57 1.30
N GLN A 65 -2.28 8.74 0.78
CA GLN A 65 -1.96 9.90 -0.04
C GLN A 65 -2.65 9.81 -1.40
N ARG A 66 -3.27 10.92 -1.79
CA ARG A 66 -3.95 11.06 -3.07
C ARG A 66 -2.96 10.77 -4.21
N PHE A 67 -3.30 9.83 -5.09
CA PHE A 67 -2.48 9.38 -6.22
C PHE A 67 -1.24 8.53 -5.88
N SER A 68 -1.13 8.00 -4.66
CA SER A 68 -0.06 7.07 -4.27
C SER A 68 -0.61 5.65 -4.12
N PHE A 69 -0.50 4.85 -5.17
CA PHE A 69 -1.08 3.49 -5.25
C PHE A 69 -0.08 2.38 -4.86
N GLY A 70 1.22 2.72 -4.86
CA GLY A 70 2.29 1.77 -4.60
C GLY A 70 2.81 1.81 -3.17
N GLN A 71 2.53 2.89 -2.43
CA GLN A 71 3.10 3.15 -1.12
C GLN A 71 2.03 3.46 -0.09
N VAL A 72 2.21 2.91 1.11
CA VAL A 72 1.39 3.15 2.29
C VAL A 72 2.18 3.96 3.31
N ALA A 73 1.53 4.96 3.90
CA ALA A 73 2.08 5.72 5.01
C ALA A 73 1.77 4.98 6.31
N LEU A 74 2.80 4.67 7.07
CA LEU A 74 2.72 3.90 8.31
C LEU A 74 3.30 4.72 9.44
N ARG A 75 2.74 4.59 10.64
CA ARG A 75 3.29 5.19 11.86
C ARG A 75 3.58 4.08 12.85
N ASN A 76 4.82 4.00 13.32
CA ASN A 76 5.17 3.04 14.36
C ASN A 76 4.42 3.39 15.66
N VAL A 77 3.74 2.42 16.26
CA VAL A 77 2.90 2.62 17.45
C VAL A 77 3.76 2.97 18.68
N ASP A 78 4.95 2.37 18.78
CA ASP A 78 5.81 2.50 19.97
C ASP A 78 6.68 3.78 19.92
N THR A 79 7.22 4.08 18.75
CA THR A 79 8.20 5.18 18.55
C THR A 79 7.59 6.42 17.91
N GLY A 80 6.36 6.34 17.39
CA GLY A 80 5.69 7.43 16.69
C GLY A 80 6.29 7.79 15.32
N VAL A 81 7.34 7.08 14.87
CA VAL A 81 8.03 7.37 13.61
C VAL A 81 7.14 7.05 12.41
N GLU A 82 6.95 8.04 11.54
CA GLU A 82 6.24 7.88 10.28
C GLU A 82 7.16 7.40 9.16
N ARG A 83 6.68 6.46 8.35
CA ARG A 83 7.41 5.86 7.24
C ARG A 83 6.50 5.64 6.05
N ARG A 84 7.08 5.57 4.86
CA ARG A 84 6.40 5.16 3.64
C ARG A 84 7.03 3.89 3.11
N VAL A 85 6.24 2.86 2.94
CA VAL A 85 6.70 1.56 2.44
C VAL A 85 5.78 1.07 1.34
N GLY A 86 6.28 0.18 0.49
CA GLY A 86 5.44 -0.42 -0.54
C GLY A 86 4.36 -1.29 0.09
N TYR A 87 3.13 -1.30 -0.45
CA TYR A 87 2.09 -2.20 0.09
C TYR A 87 2.51 -3.68 0.02
N GLY A 88 3.34 -4.05 -0.97
CA GLY A 88 3.87 -5.41 -1.10
C GLY A 88 4.91 -5.79 -0.04
N GLN A 89 5.31 -4.83 0.81
CA GLN A 89 6.25 -5.02 1.91
C GLN A 89 5.55 -5.03 3.27
N VAL A 90 4.22 -4.94 3.34
CA VAL A 90 3.47 -4.99 4.60
C VAL A 90 2.65 -6.26 4.71
N ARG A 91 2.43 -6.73 5.94
CA ARG A 91 1.49 -7.79 6.30
C ARG A 91 0.57 -7.31 7.40
N VAL A 92 -0.67 -7.78 7.42
CA VAL A 92 -1.56 -7.61 8.58
C VAL A 92 -0.85 -8.19 9.79
N ALA A 93 -0.80 -7.42 10.88
CA ALA A 93 -0.36 -7.97 12.14
C ALA A 93 -1.48 -8.90 12.62
N GLU A 94 -1.26 -10.20 12.52
CA GLU A 94 -2.12 -11.18 13.19
C GLU A 94 -2.00 -10.93 14.70
N GLU A 95 -3.13 -10.74 15.38
CA GLU A 95 -3.23 -10.69 16.85
C GLU A 95 -2.83 -12.03 17.48
#